data_AF-A0A8J5XJ89-F1
#
_entry.id   AF-A0A8J5XJ89-F1
#
_cell.length_a   1.000
_cell.length_b   1.000
_cell.length_c   1.000
_cell.angle_alpha   90.00
_cell.angle_beta   90.00
_cell.angle_gamma   90.00
#
_symmetry.space_group_name_H-M   'P 1'
#
loop_
_entity.id
_entity.type
_entity.pdbx_description
1 polymer ?
#
loop_
_entity_poly.entity_id
_entity_poly.type
_entity_poly.pdbx_seq_one_letter_code
_entity_poly.pdbx_strand_id
1 'polypeptide(L)'
;MASAQSVFGRGARVEVSGLEKRADLNAAHATVLTWVKEVRRWTIRVEPSGEVVRVKPINLKLLTPACGPIVETAEEDEPIVLQREGGQALAVYPEKAKRRFEEVSQKYVLSEHTERVTEFFFAASSGRRLTADAFAREFETSEIDAGDFMAWVEVSLAFKDQHMQAPPAAAQR
;
A
#
# COMPACT_ATOMS: atom_id res chain seq x y z
N MET A 1 -18.35 -28.44 13.83
CA MET A 1 -18.48 -28.73 12.38
C MET A 1 -17.61 -27.73 11.63
N ALA A 2 -16.65 -28.21 10.85
CA ALA A 2 -15.63 -27.40 10.19
C ALA A 2 -16.18 -26.76 8.91
N SER A 3 -16.44 -25.46 8.93
CA SER A 3 -16.79 -24.72 7.71
C SER A 3 -15.52 -24.42 6.93
N ALA A 4 -15.41 -25.01 5.74
CA ALA A 4 -14.31 -24.85 4.81
C ALA A 4 -14.00 -23.35 4.60
N GLN A 5 -12.75 -22.96 4.86
CA GLN A 5 -12.19 -21.69 4.43
C GLN A 5 -12.03 -21.75 2.90
N SER A 6 -13.15 -21.57 2.18
CA SER A 6 -13.11 -21.56 0.73
C SER A 6 -12.38 -20.31 0.26
N VAL A 7 -11.15 -20.50 -0.23
CA VAL A 7 -10.42 -19.49 -0.99
C VAL A 7 -11.21 -19.27 -2.27
N PHE A 8 -11.87 -18.13 -2.42
CA PHE A 8 -12.60 -17.83 -3.64
C PHE A 8 -11.63 -17.39 -4.74
N GLY A 9 -11.78 -17.95 -5.94
CA GLY A 9 -11.05 -17.47 -7.12
C GLY A 9 -11.50 -16.07 -7.51
N ARG A 10 -10.60 -15.24 -8.02
CA ARG A 10 -10.99 -13.96 -8.60
C ARG A 10 -11.91 -14.19 -9.80
N GLY A 11 -12.99 -13.40 -9.87
CA GLY A 11 -14.06 -13.55 -10.84
C GLY A 11 -15.11 -14.61 -10.45
N ALA A 12 -14.95 -15.31 -9.32
CA ALA A 12 -15.93 -16.29 -8.89
C ALA A 12 -17.25 -15.58 -8.55
N ARG A 13 -18.37 -16.21 -8.93
CA ARG A 13 -19.70 -15.73 -8.51
C ARG A 13 -20.03 -16.27 -7.14
N VAL A 14 -20.43 -15.38 -6.26
CA VAL A 14 -20.80 -15.66 -4.88
C VAL A 14 -22.15 -15.04 -4.56
N GLU A 15 -22.86 -15.65 -3.62
CA GLU A 15 -24.06 -15.10 -3.00
C GLU A 15 -23.69 -14.55 -1.62
N VAL A 16 -24.13 -13.33 -1.33
CA VAL A 16 -23.93 -12.69 -0.04
C VAL A 16 -25.01 -13.16 0.92
N SER A 17 -24.63 -13.59 2.12
CA SER A 17 -25.57 -13.99 3.17
C SER A 17 -25.01 -13.68 4.56
N GLY A 18 -25.88 -13.57 5.58
CA GLY A 18 -25.43 -13.38 6.96
C GLY A 18 -24.86 -12.00 7.28
N LEU A 19 -25.14 -10.97 6.48
CA LEU A 19 -24.86 -9.58 6.86
C LEU A 19 -25.93 -9.05 7.82
N GLU A 20 -25.50 -8.63 9.00
CA GLU A 20 -26.38 -8.02 10.01
C GLU A 20 -26.60 -6.52 9.75
N LYS A 21 -25.53 -5.79 9.39
CA LYS A 21 -25.57 -4.33 9.18
C LYS A 21 -26.08 -3.90 7.80
N ARG A 22 -25.93 -4.77 6.81
CA ARG A 22 -26.34 -4.55 5.41
C ARG A 22 -27.18 -5.74 4.95
N ALA A 23 -28.28 -5.97 5.65
CA ALA A 23 -29.19 -7.07 5.34
C ALA A 23 -29.88 -6.91 3.98
N ASP A 24 -29.89 -5.69 3.44
CA ASP A 24 -30.30 -5.35 2.07
C ASP A 24 -29.48 -6.08 0.99
N LEU A 25 -28.25 -6.45 1.31
CA LEU A 25 -27.37 -7.18 0.39
C LEU A 25 -27.45 -8.71 0.58
N ASN A 26 -28.20 -9.21 1.57
CA ASN A 26 -28.38 -10.66 1.72
C ASN A 26 -29.20 -11.20 0.53
N ALA A 27 -28.80 -12.36 0.01
CA ALA A 27 -29.27 -12.97 -1.24
C ALA A 27 -28.89 -12.21 -2.53
N ALA A 28 -28.06 -11.16 -2.45
CA ALA A 28 -27.52 -10.53 -3.64
C ALA A 28 -26.39 -11.37 -4.25
N HIS A 29 -26.35 -11.42 -5.58
CA HIS A 29 -25.23 -12.01 -6.32
C HIS A 29 -24.09 -11.01 -6.42
N ALA A 30 -22.87 -11.51 -6.32
CA ALA A 30 -21.67 -10.70 -6.46
C ALA A 30 -20.55 -11.46 -7.14
N THR A 31 -19.66 -10.70 -7.76
CA THR A 31 -18.44 -11.22 -8.37
C THR A 31 -17.26 -10.90 -7.46
N VAL A 32 -16.47 -11.92 -7.10
CA VAL A 32 -15.28 -11.78 -6.26
C VAL A 32 -14.20 -11.02 -7.02
N LEU A 33 -13.71 -9.94 -6.43
CA LEU A 33 -12.63 -9.14 -7.01
C LEU A 33 -11.29 -9.55 -6.40
N THR A 34 -11.11 -9.43 -5.08
CA THR A 34 -9.81 -9.69 -4.45
C THR A 34 -9.92 -9.98 -2.96
N TRP A 35 -8.88 -10.57 -2.38
CA TRP A 35 -8.75 -10.80 -0.95
C TRP A 35 -7.91 -9.69 -0.30
N VAL A 36 -8.49 -9.01 0.68
CA VAL A 36 -7.80 -7.97 1.45
C VAL A 36 -7.26 -8.60 2.74
N LYS A 37 -5.96 -8.91 2.75
CA LYS A 37 -5.29 -9.61 3.87
C LYS A 37 -5.32 -8.80 5.16
N GLU A 38 -5.22 -7.46 5.10
CA GLU A 38 -5.17 -6.62 6.30
C GLU A 38 -6.44 -6.76 7.14
N VAL A 39 -7.61 -6.77 6.49
CA VAL A 39 -8.91 -6.83 7.16
C VAL A 39 -9.56 -8.20 7.13
N ARG A 40 -8.89 -9.19 6.49
CA ARG A 40 -9.39 -10.56 6.26
C ARG A 40 -10.80 -10.58 5.66
N ARG A 41 -11.02 -9.79 4.61
CA ARG A 41 -12.30 -9.69 3.90
C ARG A 41 -12.09 -9.80 2.39
N TRP A 42 -13.07 -10.36 1.71
CA TRP A 42 -13.15 -10.36 0.26
C TRP A 42 -13.79 -9.06 -0.21
N THR A 43 -13.16 -8.41 -1.18
CA THR A 43 -13.77 -7.37 -1.98
C THR A 43 -14.59 -8.04 -3.06
N ILE A 44 -15.88 -7.74 -3.10
CA ILE A 44 -16.83 -8.26 -4.08
C ILE A 44 -17.52 -7.09 -4.78
N ARG A 45 -17.95 -7.30 -6.02
CA ARG A 45 -18.83 -6.37 -6.75
C ARG A 45 -20.23 -6.96 -6.80
N VAL A 46 -21.19 -6.30 -6.18
CA VAL A 46 -22.60 -6.73 -6.16
C VAL A 46 -23.25 -6.44 -7.51
N GLU A 47 -24.01 -7.40 -8.03
CA GLU A 47 -24.78 -7.28 -9.27
C GLU A 47 -26.27 -7.14 -8.95
N PRO A 48 -27.04 -6.27 -9.65
CA PRO A 48 -26.64 -5.41 -10.77
C PRO A 48 -26.14 -4.02 -10.36
N SER A 49 -26.13 -3.68 -9.07
CA SER A 49 -25.82 -2.32 -8.59
C SER A 49 -24.40 -1.85 -8.92
N GLY A 50 -23.46 -2.79 -9.12
CA GLY A 50 -22.04 -2.50 -9.33
C GLY A 50 -21.31 -2.06 -8.05
N GLU A 51 -22.00 -2.07 -6.90
CA GLU A 51 -21.44 -1.63 -5.62
C GLU A 51 -20.30 -2.56 -5.19
N VAL A 52 -19.14 -2.00 -4.85
CA VAL A 52 -18.00 -2.76 -4.35
C VAL A 52 -18.02 -2.76 -2.83
N VAL A 53 -18.16 -3.95 -2.23
CA VAL A 53 -18.26 -4.11 -0.77
C VAL A 53 -17.25 -5.12 -0.25
N ARG A 54 -16.84 -4.95 1.02
CA ARG A 54 -15.89 -5.83 1.70
C ARG A 54 -16.61 -6.71 2.70
N VAL A 55 -16.62 -8.02 2.47
CA VAL A 55 -17.39 -8.99 3.24
C VAL A 55 -16.51 -10.11 3.78
N LYS A 56 -16.88 -10.65 4.94
CA LYS A 56 -16.17 -11.78 5.54
C LYS A 56 -16.39 -13.03 4.69
N PRO A 57 -15.43 -13.97 4.63
CA PRO A 57 -15.60 -15.24 3.93
C PRO A 57 -16.85 -16.02 4.36
N ILE A 58 -17.19 -15.97 5.67
CA ILE A 58 -18.36 -16.65 6.21
C ILE A 58 -19.69 -16.11 5.69
N ASN A 59 -19.67 -14.88 5.17
CA ASN A 59 -20.86 -14.21 4.61
C ASN A 59 -20.95 -14.39 3.09
N LEU A 60 -20.13 -15.27 2.52
CA LEU A 60 -20.07 -15.54 1.09
C LEU A 60 -20.30 -17.02 0.84
N LYS A 61 -21.19 -17.30 -0.11
CA LYS A 61 -21.47 -18.64 -0.60
C LYS A 61 -21.06 -18.75 -2.05
N LEU A 62 -20.14 -19.66 -2.37
CA LEU A 62 -19.69 -19.88 -3.74
C LEU A 62 -20.84 -20.43 -4.59
N LEU A 63 -21.21 -19.72 -5.65
CA LEU A 63 -22.18 -20.18 -6.65
C LEU A 63 -21.47 -20.77 -7.87
N THR A 64 -20.41 -20.11 -8.34
CA THR A 64 -19.66 -20.56 -9.52
C THR A 64 -18.18 -20.26 -9.34
N PRO A 65 -17.30 -21.27 -9.35
CA PRO A 65 -15.86 -21.04 -9.35
C PRO A 65 -15.45 -20.40 -10.67
N ALA A 66 -14.66 -19.33 -10.60
CA ALA A 66 -14.02 -18.80 -11.80
C ALA A 66 -12.77 -19.61 -12.14
N CYS A 67 -12.60 -19.90 -13.42
CA CYS A 67 -11.38 -20.47 -13.97
C CYS A 67 -10.45 -19.30 -14.36
N GLY A 68 -9.84 -18.67 -13.37
CA GLY A 68 -8.91 -17.57 -13.61
C GLY A 68 -7.90 -17.42 -12.46
N PRO A 69 -6.62 -17.14 -12.75
CA PRO A 69 -5.64 -16.87 -11.71
C PRO A 69 -6.08 -15.66 -10.88
N ILE A 70 -5.94 -15.78 -9.56
CA ILE A 70 -6.15 -14.68 -8.61
C ILE A 70 -5.10 -13.63 -8.93
N VAL A 71 -5.48 -12.54 -9.57
CA VAL A 71 -4.56 -11.42 -9.80
C VAL A 71 -4.84 -10.43 -8.68
N GLU A 72 -3.88 -10.30 -7.77
CA GLU A 72 -3.86 -9.34 -6.67
C GLU A 72 -3.87 -7.91 -7.27
N THR A 73 -5.04 -7.40 -7.64
CA THR A 73 -5.18 -6.00 -8.07
C THR A 73 -5.39 -5.15 -6.83
N ALA A 74 -4.29 -4.59 -6.33
CA ALA A 74 -4.30 -3.34 -5.59
C ALA A 74 -4.84 -2.26 -6.54
N GLU A 75 -6.05 -1.78 -6.28
CA GLU A 75 -6.57 -0.63 -7.01
C GLU A 75 -5.86 0.63 -6.45
N GLU A 76 -5.06 1.26 -7.31
CA GLU A 76 -4.50 2.62 -7.24
C GLU A 76 -3.43 2.95 -6.17
N ASP A 77 -2.28 2.24 -6.18
CA ASP A 77 -1.00 2.91 -5.86
C ASP A 77 -0.27 3.11 -7.20
N GLU A 78 -0.43 4.27 -7.84
CA GLU A 78 0.51 4.62 -8.91
C GLU A 78 1.90 4.76 -8.26
N PRO A 79 2.90 4.00 -8.73
CA PRO A 79 4.24 4.10 -8.17
C PRO A 79 4.82 5.47 -8.51
N ILE A 80 5.35 6.16 -7.52
CA ILE A 80 6.19 7.32 -7.74
C ILE A 80 7.51 6.80 -8.29
N VAL A 81 7.79 7.13 -9.54
CA VAL A 81 9.04 6.76 -10.21
C VAL A 81 10.11 7.78 -9.85
N LEU A 82 10.97 7.43 -8.90
CA LEU A 82 12.15 8.22 -8.57
C LEU A 82 13.26 7.92 -9.58
N GLN A 83 13.72 8.94 -10.30
CA GLN A 83 14.88 8.82 -11.18
C GLN A 83 16.14 8.97 -10.33
N ARG A 84 16.93 7.90 -10.18
CA ARG A 84 18.25 7.98 -9.53
C ARG A 84 19.32 8.42 -10.52
N GLU A 85 20.32 9.16 -10.04
CA GLU A 85 21.54 9.46 -10.80
C GLU A 85 22.21 8.13 -11.21
N GLY A 86 22.22 7.86 -12.51
CA GLY A 86 22.63 6.57 -13.09
C GLY A 86 21.59 5.93 -14.00
N GLY A 87 20.40 6.53 -14.15
CA GLY A 87 19.37 6.07 -15.10
C GLY A 87 18.50 4.92 -14.58
N GLN A 88 18.64 4.55 -13.31
CA GLN A 88 17.81 3.53 -12.67
C GLN A 88 16.54 4.18 -12.10
N ALA A 89 15.40 3.87 -12.70
CA ALA A 89 14.08 4.28 -12.24
C ALA A 89 13.62 3.36 -11.09
N LEU A 90 13.39 3.93 -9.90
CA LEU A 90 12.85 3.20 -8.76
C LEU A 90 11.35 3.50 -8.64
N ALA A 91 10.51 2.49 -8.89
CA ALA A 91 9.07 2.56 -8.69
C ALA A 91 8.76 2.37 -7.19
N VAL A 92 8.44 3.46 -6.50
CA VAL A 92 8.12 3.45 -5.06
C VAL A 92 6.63 3.61 -4.88
N TYR A 93 5.98 2.61 -4.28
CA TYR A 93 4.55 2.65 -3.95
C TYR A 93 4.38 3.35 -2.60
N PRO A 94 3.71 4.52 -2.53
CA PRO A 94 3.68 5.34 -1.31
C PRO A 94 3.15 4.59 -0.08
N GLU A 95 2.01 3.89 -0.18
CA GLU A 95 1.44 3.17 0.96
C GLU A 95 2.32 1.99 1.41
N LYS A 96 2.93 1.28 0.45
CA LYS A 96 3.88 0.20 0.79
C LYS A 96 5.18 0.76 1.39
N ALA A 97 5.68 1.86 0.86
CA ALA A 97 6.90 2.51 1.32
C ALA A 97 6.70 3.11 2.72
N LYS A 98 5.55 3.73 2.99
CA LYS A 98 5.16 4.18 4.34
C LYS A 98 5.12 3.02 5.33
N ARG A 99 4.46 1.92 4.95
CA ARG A 99 4.39 0.73 5.79
C ARG A 99 5.79 0.17 6.08
N ARG A 100 6.66 0.10 5.06
CA ARG A 100 8.05 -0.32 5.24
C ARG A 100 8.82 0.63 6.15
N PHE A 101 8.63 1.94 5.98
CA PHE A 101 9.21 2.93 6.87
C PHE A 101 8.76 2.75 8.32
N GLU A 102 7.48 2.52 8.57
CA GLU A 102 6.95 2.25 9.92
C GLU A 102 7.53 0.94 10.50
N GLU A 103 7.58 -0.12 9.70
CA GLU A 103 8.18 -1.41 10.09
C GLU A 103 9.66 -1.25 10.45
N VAL A 104 10.45 -0.54 9.64
CA VAL A 104 11.88 -0.28 9.90
C VAL A 104 12.06 0.64 11.10
N SER A 105 11.27 1.70 11.20
CA SER A 105 11.30 2.64 12.33
C SER A 105 11.04 1.94 13.65
N GLN A 106 10.08 1.02 13.68
CA GLN A 106 9.75 0.25 14.87
C GLN A 106 10.82 -0.83 15.15
N LYS A 107 11.30 -1.52 14.12
CA LYS A 107 12.27 -2.62 14.25
C LYS A 107 13.61 -2.15 14.84
N TYR A 108 14.08 -0.98 14.42
CA TYR A 108 15.36 -0.42 14.88
C TYR A 108 15.18 0.74 15.85
N VAL A 109 13.96 0.95 16.33
CA VAL A 109 13.63 1.98 17.33
C VAL A 109 14.11 3.38 16.89
N LEU A 110 14.07 3.65 15.58
CA LEU A 110 14.54 4.92 15.00
C LEU A 110 13.73 6.11 15.49
N SER A 111 12.49 5.87 15.95
CA SER A 111 11.63 6.86 16.59
C SER A 111 12.18 7.41 17.90
N GLU A 112 13.03 6.65 18.61
CA GLU A 112 13.72 7.14 19.83
C GLU A 112 15.00 7.91 19.50
N HIS A 113 15.47 7.83 18.26
CA HIS A 113 16.67 8.49 17.76
C HIS A 113 16.38 9.54 16.69
N THR A 114 15.21 10.21 16.79
CA THR A 114 14.75 11.21 15.83
C THR A 114 15.75 12.33 15.60
N GLU A 115 16.44 12.80 16.64
CA GLU A 115 17.49 13.83 16.54
C GLU A 115 18.67 13.35 15.68
N ARG A 116 19.17 12.13 15.93
CA ARG A 116 20.27 11.53 15.15
C ARG A 116 19.87 11.26 13.69
N VAL A 117 18.66 10.75 13.47
CA VAL A 117 18.12 10.55 12.11
C VAL A 117 18.05 11.90 11.38
N THR A 118 17.53 12.92 12.06
CA THR A 118 17.43 14.28 11.51
C THR A 118 18.80 14.86 11.18
N GLU A 119 19.77 14.76 12.10
CA GLU A 119 21.16 15.18 11.88
C GLU A 119 21.80 14.45 10.70
N PHE A 120 21.56 13.15 10.53
CA PHE A 120 22.08 12.39 9.39
C PHE A 120 21.59 12.96 8.05
N PHE A 121 20.29 13.28 7.94
CA PHE A 121 19.74 13.90 6.74
C PHE A 121 20.15 15.37 6.58
N PHE A 122 20.34 16.14 7.66
CA PHE A 122 20.85 17.51 7.57
C PHE A 122 22.34 17.58 7.22
N ALA A 123 23.15 16.61 7.67
CA ALA A 123 24.55 16.49 7.29
C ALA A 123 24.70 16.27 5.78
N ALA A 124 23.70 15.72 5.10
CA ALA A 124 23.65 15.62 3.65
C ALA A 124 23.62 16.98 2.95
N SER A 125 22.88 17.93 3.51
CA SER A 125 22.78 19.32 3.02
C SER A 125 24.13 20.04 3.04
N SER A 126 25.11 19.50 3.77
CA SER A 126 26.49 20.01 3.85
C SER A 126 27.46 19.36 2.84
N GLY A 127 26.96 18.51 1.93
CA GLY A 127 27.75 17.88 0.85
C GLY A 127 28.14 16.42 1.09
N ARG A 128 27.64 15.80 2.16
CA ARG A 128 27.82 14.36 2.42
C ARG A 128 26.87 13.54 1.54
N ARG A 129 27.39 12.52 0.83
CA ARG A 129 26.54 11.58 0.07
C ARG A 129 25.72 10.71 1.03
N LEU A 130 24.40 10.78 0.89
CA LEU A 130 23.46 9.89 1.56
C LEU A 130 23.37 8.59 0.76
N THR A 131 23.82 7.48 1.36
CA THR A 131 23.69 6.15 0.78
C THR A 131 23.07 5.20 1.79
N ALA A 132 22.39 4.17 1.28
CA ALA A 132 21.80 3.12 2.13
C ALA A 132 22.87 2.44 3.01
N ASP A 133 24.07 2.19 2.48
CA ASP A 133 25.21 1.66 3.26
C ASP A 133 25.61 2.59 4.41
N ALA A 134 25.67 3.91 4.19
CA ALA A 134 26.04 4.86 5.24
C ALA A 134 24.98 4.90 6.35
N PHE A 135 23.70 4.85 6.01
CA PHE A 135 22.61 4.81 6.98
C PHE A 135 22.58 3.48 7.74
N ALA A 136 22.78 2.36 7.03
CA ALA A 136 22.87 1.03 7.61
C ALA A 136 23.97 0.94 8.69
N ARG A 137 25.14 1.53 8.44
CA ARG A 137 26.24 1.56 9.41
C ARG A 137 25.97 2.46 10.62
N GLU A 138 25.33 3.61 10.41
CA GLU A 138 25.08 4.58 11.47
C GLU A 138 24.00 4.12 12.47
N PHE A 139 22.98 3.43 11.96
CA PHE A 139 21.82 2.98 12.74
C PHE A 139 21.79 1.46 12.95
N GLU A 140 22.88 0.76 12.63
CA GLU A 140 23.00 -0.71 12.72
C GLU A 140 21.83 -1.44 12.03
N THR A 141 21.38 -0.91 10.90
CA THR A 141 20.28 -1.47 10.11
C THR A 141 20.80 -2.29 8.93
N SER A 142 19.95 -3.12 8.33
CA SER A 142 20.32 -3.80 7.08
C SER A 142 20.33 -2.82 5.90
N GLU A 143 21.18 -3.04 4.91
CA GLU A 143 21.25 -2.19 3.70
C GLU A 143 19.91 -2.12 2.95
N ILE A 144 19.14 -3.21 2.98
CA ILE A 144 17.80 -3.28 2.38
C ILE A 144 16.82 -2.40 3.18
N ASP A 145 16.78 -2.56 4.51
CA ASP A 145 15.89 -1.78 5.37
C ASP A 145 16.24 -0.28 5.35
N ALA A 146 17.54 0.05 5.31
CA ALA A 146 18.04 1.40 5.12
C ALA A 146 17.59 1.99 3.78
N GLY A 147 17.67 1.20 2.71
CA GLY A 147 17.22 1.58 1.38
C GLY A 147 15.71 1.87 1.34
N ASP A 148 14.90 1.02 1.96
CA ASP A 148 13.44 1.19 2.04
C ASP A 148 13.08 2.45 2.85
N PHE A 149 13.74 2.68 3.98
CA PHE A 149 13.54 3.86 4.82
C PHE A 149 13.90 5.14 4.08
N MET A 150 15.08 5.19 3.45
CA MET A 150 15.54 6.35 2.69
C MET A 150 14.66 6.64 1.47
N ALA A 151 14.20 5.60 0.76
CA ALA A 151 13.30 5.76 -0.38
C ALA A 151 11.97 6.42 0.03
N TRP A 152 11.40 6.06 1.18
CA TRP A 152 10.21 6.74 1.71
C TRP A 152 10.45 8.21 2.05
N VAL A 153 11.61 8.53 2.64
CA VAL A 153 12.00 9.91 2.95
C VAL A 153 12.16 10.73 1.67
N GLU A 154 12.84 10.19 0.65
CA GLU A 154 12.98 10.81 -0.67
C GLU A 154 11.62 11.06 -1.34
N VAL A 155 10.72 10.06 -1.31
CA VAL A 155 9.35 10.22 -1.81
C VAL A 155 8.60 11.31 -1.06
N SER A 156 8.70 11.34 0.26
CA SER A 156 8.01 12.33 1.10
C SER A 156 8.51 13.76 0.83
N LEU A 157 9.82 13.92 0.58
CA LEU A 157 10.42 15.20 0.19
C LEU A 157 9.96 15.61 -1.22
N ALA A 158 9.99 14.70 -2.20
CA ALA A 158 9.55 14.96 -3.57
C ALA A 158 8.05 15.32 -3.65
N PHE A 159 7.23 14.63 -2.86
CA PHE A 159 5.80 14.91 -2.75
C PHE A 159 5.53 16.29 -2.14
N LYS A 160 6.30 16.68 -1.11
CA LYS A 160 6.20 18.00 -0.49
C LYS A 160 6.56 19.12 -1.47
N ASP A 161 7.59 18.92 -2.30
CA ASP A 161 7.97 19.89 -3.35
C ASP A 161 6.90 20.03 -4.43
N GLN A 162 6.27 18.94 -4.87
CA GLN A 162 5.17 18.99 -5.85
C GLN A 162 3.92 19.69 -5.29
N HIS A 163 3.63 19.53 -4.00
CA HIS A 163 2.49 20.19 -3.35
C HIS A 163 2.77 21.61 -2.84
N MET A 164 4.03 22.06 -2.77
CA MET A 164 4.41 23.44 -2.44
C MET A 164 4.63 24.34 -3.66
N GLN A 165 4.56 23.81 -4.89
CA GLN A 165 4.47 24.66 -6.08
C GLN A 165 3.13 25.39 -6.08
N ALA A 166 3.16 26.66 -5.67
CA ALA A 166 2.05 27.58 -5.81
C ALA A 166 1.48 27.50 -7.24
N PRO A 167 0.14 27.58 -7.43
CA PRO A 167 -0.42 27.61 -8.77
C PRO A 167 0.23 28.75 -9.54
N PRO A 168 0.57 28.56 -10.84
CA PRO A 168 1.19 29.61 -11.63
C PRO A 168 0.28 30.83 -11.57
N ALA A 169 0.85 31.97 -11.14
CA ALA A 169 0.15 33.24 -11.07
C ALA A 169 -0.54 33.46 -12.42
N ALA A 170 -1.87 33.32 -12.44
CA ALA A 170 -2.65 33.51 -13.63
C ALA A 170 -2.36 34.93 -14.12
N ALA A 171 -1.69 35.01 -15.27
CA ALA A 171 -1.48 36.26 -15.97
C ALA A 171 -2.85 36.84 -16.32
N GLN A 172 -3.31 37.81 -15.52
CA GLN A 172 -4.47 38.62 -15.85
C GLN A 172 -4.08 39.48 -17.07
N ARG A 173 -4.77 39.22 -18.19
CA ARG A 173 -4.85 40.12 -19.34
C ARG A 173 -6.16 40.89 -19.28
#